data_AF-A0A4R1FBJ8-F1
#
_entry.id   AF-A0A4R1FBJ8-F1
#
_cell.length_a   1.000
_cell.length_b   1.000
_cell.length_c   1.000
_cell.angle_alpha   90.00
_cell.angle_beta   90.00
_cell.angle_gamma   90.00
#
_symmetry.space_group_name_H-M   'P 1'
#
loop_
_entity.id
_entity.type
_entity.pdbx_description
1 polymer ?
#
loop_
_entity_poly.entity_id
_entity_poly.type
_entity_poly.pdbx_seq_one_letter_code
_entity_poly.pdbx_strand_id
1 'polypeptide(L)'
;MLSPNSKRLVQNFILLIVVAALAAFIILREDEKELYTTLYDTSIGDEATDIVIHVEGQEDVVLKNTEGKWKVTKPEQFDADEEKVRHLFTLLSENADTHYDIADKNLADFGLDKDYLSVSFNGVKLVFGDYNEVAQKRYVLKGDKMYLISETVSGLLESGASSFKPLEMK
;
A
#
# COMPACT_ATOMS: atom_id res chain seq x y z
N MET A 1 -47.28 -34.18 -31.32
CA MET A 1 -47.85 -32.83 -31.15
C MET A 1 -47.63 -32.40 -29.71
N LEU A 2 -46.59 -31.60 -29.44
CA LEU A 2 -46.30 -31.06 -28.10
C LEU A 2 -47.34 -29.98 -27.77
N SER A 3 -48.05 -30.12 -26.65
CA SER A 3 -49.15 -29.21 -26.26
C SER A 3 -48.62 -27.77 -26.07
N PRO A 4 -49.42 -26.72 -26.30
CA PRO A 4 -48.96 -25.32 -26.23
C PRO A 4 -48.28 -24.94 -24.90
N ASN A 5 -48.65 -25.59 -23.80
CA ASN A 5 -48.08 -25.39 -22.47
C ASN A 5 -46.66 -25.97 -22.33
N SER A 6 -46.35 -27.06 -23.06
CA SER A 6 -45.03 -27.70 -23.01
C SER A 6 -43.92 -26.84 -23.61
N LYS A 7 -44.22 -26.01 -24.63
CA LYS A 7 -43.24 -25.07 -25.21
C LYS A 7 -42.82 -23.97 -24.23
N ARG A 8 -43.77 -23.46 -23.44
CA ARG A 8 -43.50 -22.46 -22.40
C ARG A 8 -42.72 -23.07 -21.23
N LEU A 9 -43.04 -24.31 -20.85
CA LEU A 9 -42.29 -25.04 -19.82
C LEU A 9 -40.86 -25.32 -20.26
N VAL A 10 -40.64 -25.72 -21.53
CA VAL A 10 -39.30 -25.93 -22.08
C VAL A 10 -38.49 -24.64 -22.10
N GLN A 11 -39.10 -23.51 -22.48
CA GLN A 11 -38.42 -22.19 -22.44
C GLN A 11 -38.02 -21.80 -21.02
N ASN A 12 -38.91 -21.98 -20.04
CA ASN A 12 -38.61 -21.67 -18.64
C ASN A 12 -37.51 -22.58 -18.08
N PHE A 13 -37.48 -23.86 -18.47
CA PHE A 13 -36.43 -24.78 -18.07
C PHE A 13 -35.07 -24.41 -18.67
N ILE A 14 -35.03 -24.02 -19.94
CA ILE A 14 -33.79 -23.55 -20.58
C ILE A 14 -33.28 -22.30 -19.87
N LEU A 15 -34.16 -21.34 -19.58
CA LEU A 15 -33.80 -20.13 -18.84
C LEU A 15 -33.28 -20.48 -17.43
N LEU A 16 -33.92 -21.42 -16.74
CA LEU A 16 -33.49 -21.85 -15.40
C LEU A 16 -32.12 -22.52 -15.43
N ILE A 17 -31.83 -23.33 -16.45
CA ILE A 17 -30.51 -23.94 -16.65
C ILE A 17 -29.45 -22.87 -16.95
N VAL A 18 -29.76 -21.88 -17.78
CA VAL A 18 -28.84 -20.76 -18.07
C VAL A 18 -28.54 -19.95 -16.81
N VAL A 19 -29.57 -19.62 -16.02
CA VAL A 19 -29.39 -18.90 -14.74
C VAL A 19 -28.58 -19.73 -13.75
N ALA A 20 -28.86 -21.04 -13.63
CA ALA A 20 -28.10 -21.94 -12.77
C ALA A 20 -26.64 -22.06 -13.23
N ALA A 21 -26.39 -22.12 -14.55
CA ALA A 21 -25.05 -22.16 -15.11
C ALA A 21 -24.28 -20.85 -14.87
N LEU A 22 -24.93 -19.69 -14.99
CA LEU A 22 -24.33 -18.39 -14.67
C LEU A 22 -24.06 -18.25 -13.16
N ALA A 23 -24.98 -18.69 -12.30
CA ALA A 23 -24.79 -18.71 -10.85
C ALA A 23 -23.64 -19.66 -10.46
N ALA A 24 -23.59 -20.85 -11.07
CA ALA A 24 -22.48 -21.78 -10.89
C ALA A 24 -21.16 -21.19 -11.42
N PHE A 25 -21.16 -20.48 -12.54
CA PHE A 25 -19.96 -19.81 -13.07
C PHE A 25 -19.42 -18.73 -12.13
N ILE A 26 -20.30 -18.01 -11.42
CA ILE A 26 -19.89 -17.03 -10.40
C ILE A 26 -19.36 -17.73 -9.13
N ILE A 27 -20.01 -18.80 -8.68
CA ILE A 27 -19.61 -19.52 -7.45
C ILE A 27 -18.35 -20.38 -7.65
N LEU A 28 -18.17 -20.95 -8.85
CA LEU A 28 -17.02 -21.79 -9.21
C LEU A 28 -15.83 -20.98 -9.72
N ARG A 29 -16.02 -19.68 -9.97
CA ARG A 29 -14.89 -18.75 -9.99
C ARG A 29 -14.41 -18.63 -8.54
N GLU A 30 -13.43 -19.45 -8.19
CA GLU A 30 -12.47 -19.01 -7.19
C GLU A 30 -11.93 -17.70 -7.74
N ASP A 31 -12.31 -16.57 -7.12
CA ASP A 31 -11.53 -15.35 -7.25
C ASP A 31 -10.14 -15.77 -6.76
N GLU A 32 -9.23 -16.10 -7.69
CA GLU A 32 -7.81 -16.09 -7.40
C GLU A 32 -7.63 -14.74 -6.73
N LYS A 33 -7.36 -14.74 -5.42
CA LYS A 33 -7.01 -13.52 -4.71
C LYS A 33 -5.81 -13.02 -5.49
N GLU A 34 -6.03 -12.07 -6.38
CA GLU A 34 -5.00 -11.47 -7.22
C GLU A 34 -3.91 -11.11 -6.21
N LEU A 35 -2.83 -11.88 -6.22
CA LEU A 35 -1.69 -11.68 -5.32
C LEU A 35 -0.98 -10.48 -5.91
N TYR A 36 -1.57 -9.31 -5.70
CA TYR A 36 -1.00 -8.05 -6.12
C TYR A 36 0.38 -7.94 -5.48
N THR A 37 1.35 -7.52 -6.27
CA THR A 37 2.67 -7.19 -5.74
C THR A 37 2.50 -6.00 -4.81
N THR A 38 3.05 -6.06 -3.61
CA THR A 38 3.02 -4.94 -2.66
C THR A 38 4.43 -4.40 -2.39
N LEU A 39 4.50 -3.28 -1.67
CA LEU A 39 5.78 -2.75 -1.20
C LEU A 39 6.36 -3.51 -0.01
N TYR A 40 5.61 -4.43 0.61
CA TYR A 40 6.13 -5.29 1.67
C TYR A 40 7.39 -6.04 1.21
N ASP A 41 8.31 -6.21 2.14
CA ASP A 41 9.54 -6.96 1.96
C ASP A 41 9.71 -7.91 3.14
N THR A 42 10.04 -9.18 2.86
CA THR A 42 10.20 -10.19 3.91
C THR A 42 11.32 -9.84 4.90
N SER A 43 12.27 -8.99 4.51
CA SER A 43 13.35 -8.50 5.37
C SER A 43 12.85 -7.59 6.49
N ILE A 44 11.63 -7.03 6.36
CA ILE A 44 10.96 -6.31 7.46
C ILE A 44 10.63 -7.30 8.59
N GLY A 45 10.34 -8.56 8.27
CA GLY A 45 9.90 -9.58 9.21
C GLY A 45 8.40 -9.48 9.54
N ASP A 46 7.98 -10.30 10.49
CA ASP A 46 6.58 -10.38 10.93
C ASP A 46 6.14 -9.14 11.73
N GLU A 47 7.09 -8.48 12.41
CA GLU A 47 6.85 -7.29 13.21
C GLU A 47 7.89 -6.21 12.93
N ALA A 48 7.43 -5.02 12.57
CA ALA A 48 8.28 -3.84 12.49
C ALA A 48 8.55 -3.30 13.91
N THR A 49 9.82 -3.06 14.22
CA THR A 49 10.26 -2.56 15.53
C THR A 49 10.93 -1.19 15.44
N ASP A 50 11.40 -0.81 14.26
CA ASP A 50 12.08 0.44 13.99
C ASP A 50 11.52 1.07 12.71
N ILE A 51 11.13 2.34 12.82
CA ILE A 51 10.72 3.16 11.68
C ILE A 51 11.55 4.43 11.68
N VAL A 52 12.19 4.73 10.56
CA VAL A 52 12.94 5.97 10.36
C VAL A 52 12.32 6.74 9.21
N ILE A 53 11.90 7.97 9.47
CA ILE A 53 11.38 8.89 8.46
C ILE A 53 12.40 9.99 8.25
N HIS A 54 12.82 10.17 7.01
CA HIS A 54 13.71 11.24 6.59
C HIS A 54 12.94 12.23 5.71
N VAL A 55 13.12 13.52 5.97
CA VAL A 55 12.62 14.61 5.14
C VAL A 55 13.75 15.60 4.98
N GLU A 56 14.10 15.96 3.74
CA GLU A 56 15.19 16.90 3.48
C GLU A 56 14.95 18.23 4.22
N GLY A 57 15.97 18.69 4.93
CA GLY A 57 15.91 19.93 5.70
C GLY A 57 15.22 19.83 7.07
N GLN A 58 14.79 18.64 7.49
CA GLN A 58 14.26 18.37 8.82
C GLN A 58 15.14 17.35 9.58
N GLU A 59 14.96 17.26 10.91
CA GLU A 59 15.53 16.16 11.67
C GLU A 59 14.74 14.87 11.46
N ASP A 60 15.46 13.75 11.35
CA ASP A 60 14.85 12.43 11.20
C ASP A 60 13.89 12.12 12.36
N VAL A 61 12.74 11.57 12.00
CA VAL A 61 11.78 11.02 12.98
C VAL A 61 12.11 9.55 13.15
N VAL A 62 12.43 9.15 14.37
CA VAL A 62 12.73 7.74 14.69
C VAL A 62 11.68 7.21 15.64
N LEU A 63 10.89 6.25 15.18
CA LEU A 63 9.90 5.55 16.00
C LEU A 63 10.41 4.16 16.34
N LYS A 64 10.22 3.76 17.60
CA LYS A 64 10.57 2.43 18.08
C LYS A 64 9.37 1.77 18.73
N ASN A 65 9.15 0.51 18.39
CA ASN A 65 8.21 -0.33 19.12
C ASN A 65 8.92 -0.97 20.31
N THR A 66 8.42 -0.73 21.52
CA THR A 66 8.89 -1.39 22.73
C THR A 66 7.70 -2.00 23.44
N GLU A 67 7.69 -3.33 23.55
CA GLU A 67 6.61 -4.10 24.20
C GLU A 67 5.21 -3.82 23.59
N GLY A 68 5.14 -3.66 22.27
CA GLY A 68 3.90 -3.44 21.54
C GLY A 68 3.41 -1.99 21.54
N LYS A 69 4.20 -1.04 22.06
CA LYS A 69 3.88 0.40 22.03
C LYS A 69 4.89 1.18 21.22
N TRP A 70 4.39 2.05 20.35
CA TRP A 70 5.24 2.92 19.56
C TRP A 70 5.60 4.18 20.31
N LYS A 71 6.89 4.53 20.27
CA LYS A 71 7.42 5.78 20.82
C LYS A 71 8.24 6.48 19.78
N VAL A 72 8.06 7.79 19.65
CA VAL A 72 9.04 8.63 18.97
C VAL A 72 10.22 8.78 19.91
N THR A 73 11.44 8.59 19.39
CA THR A 73 12.70 8.70 20.11
C THR A 73 13.59 9.83 19.57
N LYS A 74 13.28 10.33 18.37
CA LYS A 74 13.85 11.54 17.78
C LYS A 74 12.78 12.31 17.02
N PRO A 75 12.82 13.65 17.01
CA PRO A 75 13.83 14.51 17.65
C PRO A 75 13.61 14.66 19.18
N GLU A 76 12.39 14.42 19.65
CA GLU A 76 12.00 14.44 21.06
C GLU A 76 11.35 13.11 21.42
N GLN A 77 11.48 12.68 22.68
CA GLN A 77 10.89 11.42 23.14
C GLN A 77 9.44 11.61 23.62
N PHE A 78 8.50 10.87 23.03
CA PHE A 78 7.10 10.81 23.46
C PHE A 78 6.41 9.53 22.97
N ASP A 79 5.29 9.16 23.59
CA ASP A 79 4.45 8.06 23.11
C ASP A 79 3.79 8.48 21.78
N ALA A 80 3.88 7.62 20.77
CA ALA A 80 3.35 7.94 19.45
C ALA A 80 1.84 7.67 19.38
N ASP A 81 1.15 8.40 18.51
CA ASP A 81 -0.22 8.09 18.14
C ASP A 81 -0.25 6.77 17.34
N GLU A 82 -0.77 5.72 17.98
CA GLU A 82 -0.84 4.37 17.44
C GLU A 82 -1.66 4.28 16.14
N GLU A 83 -2.65 5.14 15.94
CA GLU A 83 -3.42 5.19 14.69
C GLU A 83 -2.59 5.79 13.55
N LYS A 84 -1.84 6.85 13.83
CA LYS A 84 -0.90 7.44 12.87
C LYS A 84 0.20 6.47 12.48
N VAL A 85 0.77 5.75 13.44
CA VAL A 85 1.78 4.73 13.14
C VAL A 85 1.17 3.58 12.33
N ARG A 86 -0.03 3.11 12.67
CA ARG A 86 -0.75 2.11 11.86
C ARG A 86 -1.01 2.59 10.43
N HIS A 87 -1.28 3.88 10.24
CA HIS A 87 -1.47 4.46 8.92
C HIS A 87 -0.21 4.38 8.06
N LEU A 88 1.00 4.46 8.64
CA LEU A 88 2.24 4.26 7.86
C LEU A 88 2.32 2.87 7.22
N PHE A 89 1.80 1.84 7.90
CA PHE A 89 1.84 0.47 7.40
C PHE A 89 0.92 0.23 6.20
N THR A 90 -0.01 1.13 5.89
CA THR A 90 -0.81 1.01 4.66
C THR A 90 0.07 1.09 3.42
N LEU A 91 1.19 1.82 3.49
CA LEU A 91 2.18 1.91 2.43
C LEU A 91 2.72 0.53 2.01
N LEU A 92 2.98 -0.35 2.98
CA LEU A 92 3.48 -1.71 2.69
C LEU A 92 2.43 -2.59 1.99
N SER A 93 1.16 -2.19 2.07
CA SER A 93 0.03 -2.89 1.45
C SER A 93 -0.43 -2.25 0.14
N GLU A 94 0.21 -1.17 -0.32
CA GLU A 94 -0.11 -0.50 -1.58
C GLU A 94 0.07 -1.46 -2.77
N ASN A 95 -0.84 -1.37 -3.75
CA ASN A 95 -0.71 -2.12 -5.00
C ASN A 95 0.48 -1.57 -5.79
N ALA A 96 1.44 -2.44 -6.04
CA ALA A 96 2.74 -2.16 -6.63
C ALA A 96 3.00 -3.03 -7.87
N ASP A 97 1.95 -3.46 -8.58
CA ASP A 97 2.07 -4.30 -9.80
C ASP A 97 2.80 -3.57 -10.93
N THR A 98 2.72 -2.25 -10.94
CA THR A 98 3.48 -1.42 -11.88
C THR A 98 4.85 -1.12 -11.30
N HIS A 99 5.86 -1.83 -11.77
CA HIS A 99 7.26 -1.62 -11.36
C HIS A 99 8.24 -1.73 -12.52
N TYR A 100 9.41 -1.12 -12.37
CA TYR A 100 10.47 -1.13 -13.36
C TYR A 100 11.84 -1.27 -12.70
N ASP A 101 12.74 -2.04 -13.32
CA ASP A 101 14.15 -2.07 -12.93
C ASP A 101 14.82 -0.72 -13.26
N ILE A 102 15.73 -0.28 -12.40
CA ILE A 102 16.35 1.05 -12.51
C ILE A 102 17.67 1.07 -13.28
N ALA A 103 18.24 -0.08 -13.63
CA ALA A 103 19.60 -0.20 -14.17
C ALA A 103 19.88 0.70 -15.39
N ASP A 104 18.90 0.87 -16.27
CA ASP A 104 19.00 1.66 -17.49
C ASP A 104 18.18 2.97 -17.44
N LYS A 105 17.80 3.42 -16.24
CA LYS A 105 16.96 4.61 -16.05
C LYS A 105 17.74 5.74 -15.38
N ASN A 106 17.47 6.98 -15.81
CA ASN A 106 17.94 8.16 -15.10
C ASN A 106 16.98 8.47 -13.94
N LEU A 107 17.42 8.26 -12.69
CA LEU A 107 16.58 8.46 -11.50
C LEU A 107 16.11 9.91 -11.33
N ALA A 108 16.85 10.88 -11.88
CA ALA A 108 16.48 12.30 -11.82
C ALA A 108 15.17 12.59 -12.58
N ASP A 109 14.85 11.81 -13.62
CA ASP A 109 13.62 11.97 -14.41
C ASP A 109 12.35 11.60 -13.60
N PHE A 110 12.54 10.97 -12.44
CA PHE A 110 11.49 10.48 -11.55
C PHE A 110 11.55 11.11 -10.15
N GLY A 111 12.44 12.09 -9.92
CA GLY A 111 12.68 12.68 -8.61
C GLY A 111 13.32 11.72 -7.60
N LEU A 112 14.01 10.67 -8.07
CA LEU A 112 14.59 9.60 -7.24
C LEU A 112 16.13 9.65 -7.18
N ASP A 113 16.77 10.67 -7.75
CA ASP A 113 18.23 10.86 -7.69
C ASP A 113 18.71 11.31 -6.31
N LYS A 114 17.80 11.80 -5.47
CA LYS A 114 18.05 12.26 -4.11
C LYS A 114 17.02 11.69 -3.14
N ASP A 115 17.40 11.69 -1.87
CA ASP A 115 16.58 11.22 -0.77
C ASP A 115 15.82 12.39 -0.13
N TYR A 116 14.88 12.97 -0.89
CA TYR A 116 14.08 14.11 -0.39
C TYR A 116 13.10 13.71 0.71
N LEU A 117 12.53 12.51 0.56
CA LEU A 117 11.58 11.93 1.47
C LEU A 117 11.76 10.43 1.45
N SER A 118 12.00 9.82 2.60
CA SER A 118 11.99 8.36 2.72
C SER A 118 11.45 7.88 4.05
N VAL A 119 10.98 6.63 4.02
CA VAL A 119 10.67 5.87 5.22
C VAL A 119 11.39 4.55 5.17
N SER A 120 11.92 4.12 6.30
CA SER A 120 12.53 2.81 6.46
C SER A 120 11.78 2.01 7.52
N PHE A 121 11.44 0.76 7.22
CA PHE A 121 10.87 -0.19 8.19
C PHE A 121 11.89 -1.29 8.45
N ASN A 122 12.40 -1.41 9.68
CA ASN A 122 13.48 -2.35 10.03
C ASN A 122 14.67 -2.29 9.04
N GLY A 123 14.99 -1.09 8.53
CA GLY A 123 16.07 -0.87 7.56
C GLY A 123 15.69 -1.07 6.08
N VAL A 124 14.51 -1.58 5.76
CA VAL A 124 14.00 -1.61 4.37
C VAL A 124 13.54 -0.21 4.01
N LYS A 125 14.33 0.48 3.19
CA LYS A 125 14.13 1.87 2.80
C LYS A 125 13.26 2.00 1.56
N LEU A 126 12.29 2.91 1.63
CA LEU A 126 11.41 3.34 0.54
C LEU A 126 11.67 4.84 0.31
N VAL A 127 12.20 5.19 -0.86
CA VAL A 127 12.46 6.59 -1.24
C VAL A 127 11.35 7.08 -2.15
N PHE A 128 10.79 8.24 -1.83
CA PHE A 128 9.65 8.82 -2.54
C PHE A 128 10.17 9.80 -3.59
N GLY A 129 9.75 9.58 -4.83
CA GLY A 129 10.03 10.47 -5.94
C GLY A 129 8.82 11.34 -6.27
N ASP A 130 8.81 11.79 -7.52
CA ASP A 130 7.80 12.69 -8.04
C ASP A 130 6.41 12.04 -8.09
N TYR A 131 5.40 12.89 -7.98
CA TYR A 131 4.01 12.50 -8.23
C TYR A 131 3.71 12.65 -9.72
N ASN A 132 3.34 11.54 -10.37
CA ASN A 132 2.94 11.55 -11.77
C ASN A 132 1.46 11.97 -11.87
N GLU A 133 1.22 13.22 -12.30
CA GLU A 133 -0.14 13.77 -12.42
C GLU A 133 -1.01 13.03 -13.43
N VAL A 134 -0.44 12.45 -14.48
CA VAL A 134 -1.20 11.73 -15.51
C VAL A 134 -1.68 10.38 -14.98
N ALA A 135 -0.79 9.64 -14.32
CA ALA A 135 -1.10 8.34 -13.74
C ALA A 135 -1.80 8.44 -12.37
N GLN A 136 -1.80 9.63 -11.75
CA GLN A 136 -2.26 9.86 -10.38
C GLN A 136 -1.58 8.92 -9.37
N LYS A 137 -0.27 8.69 -9.56
CA LYS A 137 0.54 7.76 -8.76
C LYS A 137 1.90 8.37 -8.46
N ARG A 138 2.51 7.96 -7.35
CA ARG A 138 3.86 8.38 -6.97
C ARG A 138 4.89 7.31 -7.31
N TYR A 139 6.07 7.77 -7.75
CA TYR A 139 7.25 6.92 -7.86
C TYR A 139 7.81 6.60 -6.48
N VAL A 140 8.08 5.32 -6.21
CA VAL A 140 8.77 4.88 -4.98
C VAL A 140 9.90 3.92 -5.34
N LEU A 141 11.10 4.21 -4.88
CA LEU A 141 12.26 3.34 -5.02
C LEU A 141 12.37 2.40 -3.82
N LYS A 142 12.46 1.10 -4.07
CA LYS A 142 12.80 0.06 -3.09
C LYS A 142 13.85 -0.87 -3.71
N GLY A 143 15.06 -0.84 -3.17
CA GLY A 143 16.18 -1.62 -3.72
C GLY A 143 16.54 -1.17 -5.15
N ASP A 144 16.50 -2.10 -6.10
CA ASP A 144 16.81 -1.90 -7.51
C ASP A 144 15.56 -1.68 -8.40
N LYS A 145 14.38 -1.53 -7.77
CA LYS A 145 13.10 -1.37 -8.45
C LYS A 145 12.41 -0.06 -8.08
N MET A 146 11.83 0.56 -9.10
CA MET A 146 10.96 1.72 -8.98
C MET A 146 9.51 1.28 -9.18
N TYR A 147 8.64 1.63 -8.24
CA TYR A 147 7.23 1.26 -8.18
C TYR A 147 6.33 2.48 -8.43
N LEU A 148 5.12 2.24 -8.93
CA LEU A 148 4.09 3.24 -9.15
C LEU A 148 2.86 2.95 -8.29
N ILE A 149 2.71 3.68 -7.18
CA ILE A 149 1.70 3.42 -6.15
C ILE A 149 0.74 4.60 -5.96
N SER A 150 -0.45 4.34 -5.41
CA SER A 150 -1.47 5.37 -5.18
C SER A 150 -1.22 6.26 -3.96
N GLU A 151 -0.20 5.93 -3.16
CA GLU A 151 0.50 6.73 -2.13
C GLU A 151 -0.32 7.79 -1.39
N THR A 152 -0.69 7.48 -0.13
CA THR A 152 -1.55 8.32 0.72
C THR A 152 -0.89 8.85 1.99
N VAL A 153 0.38 8.50 2.24
CA VAL A 153 1.07 8.73 3.53
C VAL A 153 2.10 9.84 3.49
N SER A 154 2.50 10.37 2.33
CA SER A 154 3.54 11.40 2.18
C SER A 154 3.23 12.63 3.02
N GLY A 155 1.98 13.10 3.05
CA GLY A 155 1.58 14.21 3.91
C GLY A 155 1.78 13.94 5.40
N LEU A 156 1.61 12.69 5.85
CA LEU A 156 1.91 12.29 7.23
C LEU A 156 3.41 12.32 7.51
N LEU A 157 4.23 11.84 6.55
CA LEU A 157 5.69 11.82 6.65
C LEU A 157 6.29 13.23 6.66
N GLU A 158 5.86 14.09 5.73
CA GLU A 158 6.34 15.48 5.56
C GLU A 158 6.01 16.37 6.77
N SER A 159 4.95 16.04 7.51
CA SER A 159 4.56 16.74 8.74
C SER A 159 5.55 16.53 9.91
N GLY A 160 6.50 15.62 9.75
CA GLY A 160 7.56 15.34 10.72
C GLY A 160 7.05 14.76 12.03
N ALA A 161 7.84 14.83 13.09
CA ALA A 161 7.54 14.17 14.36
C ALA A 161 6.23 14.66 15.02
N SER A 162 5.84 15.90 14.75
CA SER A 162 4.64 16.50 15.36
C SER A 162 3.35 15.77 14.99
N SER A 163 3.30 15.12 13.81
CA SER A 163 2.12 14.40 13.34
C SER A 163 1.84 13.10 14.10
N PHE A 164 2.83 12.62 14.86
CA PHE A 164 2.74 11.43 15.70
C PHE A 164 2.48 11.76 17.17
N LYS A 165 2.32 13.04 17.55
CA LYS A 165 1.93 13.37 18.92
C LYS A 165 0.47 12.96 19.16
N PRO A 166 0.16 12.26 20.26
CA PRO A 166 -1.21 11.92 20.62
C PRO A 166 -2.06 13.20 20.74
N LEU A 167 -3.32 13.13 20.32
CA LEU A 167 -4.24 14.24 20.50
C LEU A 167 -4.45 14.51 21.99
N GLU A 168 -4.14 15.73 22.45
CA GLU A 168 -4.54 16.18 23.78
C GLU A 168 -6.07 16.33 23.80
N MET A 169 -6.76 15.37 24.42
CA MET A 169 -8.16 15.52 24.75
C MET A 169 -8.28 16.57 25.87
N LYS A 170 -8.77 17.76 25.53
CA LYS A 170 -9.17 18.79 26.51
C LYS A 170 -10.48 18.45 27.19
#